data_AF-A0A7G5H5Z3-F1
#
_entry.id   AF-A0A7G5H5Z3-F1
#
_cell.length_a   1.000
_cell.length_b   1.000
_cell.length_c   1.000
_cell.angle_alpha   90.00
_cell.angle_beta   90.00
_cell.angle_gamma   90.00
#
_symmetry.space_group_name_H-M   'P 1'
#
loop_
_entity.id
_entity.type
_entity.pdbx_description
1 polymer ?
#
loop_
_entity_poly.entity_id
_entity_poly.type
_entity_poly.pdbx_seq_one_letter_code
_entity_poly.pdbx_strand_id
1 'polypeptide(L)'
;MRYISPVCFLFLLAACAPSKEKICGKMDDSIRRYLEKSNKDLAIHALKTTDFVMIGAGRLDTLSKESYGKKMAYFSKRYTASGNTAKADLDSINYYSKLDSLTTLQIANRWQDPKIYYYSKTYLSATMGTKKTADTVHYALDRTFKLIPIQ
;
A
#
# COMPACT_ATOMS: atom_id res chain seq x y z
N MET A 1 -40.33 39.75 -20.14
CA MET A 1 -40.03 38.58 -19.29
C MET A 1 -39.27 37.57 -20.13
N ARG A 2 -37.98 37.33 -19.87
CA ARG A 2 -37.16 36.36 -20.59
C ARG A 2 -37.17 35.05 -19.81
N TYR A 3 -37.79 34.02 -20.38
CA TYR A 3 -37.81 32.67 -19.82
C TYR A 3 -36.41 32.05 -19.97
N ILE A 4 -35.71 31.88 -18.85
CA ILE A 4 -34.52 31.02 -18.80
C ILE A 4 -35.06 29.59 -18.83
N SER A 5 -34.83 28.89 -19.94
CA SER A 5 -35.20 27.49 -20.11
C SER A 5 -34.53 26.63 -19.02
N PRO A 6 -35.27 25.81 -18.26
CA PRO A 6 -34.71 24.98 -17.19
C PRO A 6 -33.85 23.82 -17.70
N VAL A 7 -33.75 23.67 -19.03
CA VAL A 7 -33.04 22.56 -19.69
C VAL A 7 -31.51 22.68 -19.59
N CYS A 8 -30.98 23.87 -19.27
CA CYS A 8 -29.52 24.05 -19.12
C CYS A 8 -28.94 23.57 -17.77
N PHE A 9 -29.76 23.23 -16.78
CA PHE A 9 -29.26 22.86 -15.44
C PHE A 9 -29.03 21.35 -15.23
N LEU A 10 -29.40 20.50 -16.20
CA LEU A 10 -29.35 19.04 -16.07
C LEU A 10 -28.09 18.38 -16.67
N PHE A 11 -27.20 19.14 -17.32
CA PHE A 11 -26.00 18.59 -17.98
C PHE A 11 -24.70 18.66 -17.15
N LEU A 12 -24.74 19.14 -15.90
CA LEU A 12 -23.54 19.43 -15.10
C LEU A 12 -23.20 18.40 -14.00
N LEU A 13 -23.93 17.28 -13.88
CA LEU A 13 -23.72 16.32 -12.77
C LEU A 13 -23.30 14.91 -13.18
N ALA A 14 -23.01 14.65 -14.46
CA ALA A 14 -22.44 13.38 -14.91
C ALA A 14 -20.90 13.42 -14.95
N ALA A 15 -20.25 13.91 -13.89
CA ALA A 15 -18.86 13.51 -13.64
C ALA A 15 -18.90 12.02 -13.24
N CYS A 16 -18.93 11.16 -14.26
CA CYS A 16 -18.99 9.71 -14.13
C CYS A 16 -17.77 9.26 -13.29
N ALA A 17 -18.00 8.87 -12.04
CA ALA A 17 -16.96 8.27 -11.23
C ALA A 17 -16.39 7.07 -12.02
N PRO A 18 -15.04 6.94 -12.12
CA PRO A 18 -14.46 5.85 -12.89
C PRO A 18 -14.97 4.51 -12.36
N SER A 19 -15.37 3.62 -13.26
CA SER A 19 -15.85 2.29 -12.87
C SER A 19 -14.79 1.59 -12.01
N LYS A 20 -15.25 0.74 -11.08
CA LYS A 20 -14.37 -0.03 -10.19
C LYS A 20 -13.27 -0.75 -10.99
N GLU A 21 -13.64 -1.32 -12.14
CA GLU A 21 -12.71 -1.99 -13.05
C GLU A 21 -11.64 -1.05 -13.62
N LYS A 22 -12.01 0.18 -14.02
CA LYS A 22 -11.05 1.18 -14.50
C LYS A 22 -10.07 1.61 -13.41
N ILE A 23 -10.53 1.67 -12.16
CA ILE A 23 -9.67 1.96 -11.00
C ILE A 23 -8.70 0.79 -10.75
N CYS A 24 -9.20 -0.46 -10.74
CA CYS A 24 -8.37 -1.66 -10.60
C CYS A 24 -7.30 -1.75 -11.70
N GLY A 25 -7.66 -1.49 -12.96
CA GLY A 25 -6.69 -1.50 -14.07
C GLY A 25 -5.56 -0.48 -13.87
N LYS A 26 -5.88 0.73 -13.39
CA LYS A 26 -4.85 1.74 -13.06
C LYS A 26 -3.95 1.30 -11.90
N MET A 27 -4.50 0.58 -10.92
CA MET A 27 -3.71 -0.01 -9.83
C MET A 27 -2.77 -1.07 -10.38
N ASP A 28 -3.27 -1.96 -11.24
CA ASP A 28 -2.48 -3.02 -11.86
C ASP A 28 -1.28 -2.45 -12.62
N ASP A 29 -1.51 -1.43 -13.45
CA ASP A 29 -0.46 -0.75 -14.20
C ASP A 29 0.59 -0.10 -13.30
N SER A 30 0.18 0.47 -12.17
CA SER A 30 1.08 1.12 -11.25
C SER A 30 1.89 0.13 -10.41
N ILE A 31 1.23 -0.92 -9.90
CA ILE A 31 1.88 -1.99 -9.13
C ILE A 31 2.89 -2.71 -10.00
N ARG A 32 2.52 -3.07 -11.25
CA ARG A 32 3.44 -3.71 -12.20
C ARG A 32 4.69 -2.87 -12.42
N ARG A 33 4.53 -1.60 -12.77
CA ARG A 33 5.66 -0.67 -12.99
C ARG A 33 6.55 -0.53 -11.76
N TYR A 34 5.97 -0.47 -10.57
CA TYR A 34 6.73 -0.40 -9.33
C TYR A 34 7.56 -1.67 -9.10
N LEU A 35 6.95 -2.85 -9.27
CA LEU A 35 7.59 -4.13 -9.03
C LEU A 35 8.75 -4.38 -10.02
N GLU A 36 8.51 -4.16 -11.32
CA GLU A 36 9.52 -4.29 -12.37
C GLU A 36 10.68 -3.29 -12.20
N LYS A 37 10.40 -2.07 -11.74
CA LYS A 37 11.44 -1.08 -11.41
C LYS A 37 12.26 -1.49 -10.20
N SER A 38 11.62 -2.08 -9.20
CA SER A 38 12.27 -2.42 -7.92
C SER A 38 13.13 -3.68 -8.01
N ASN A 39 12.88 -4.55 -8.98
CA ASN A 39 13.63 -5.78 -9.16
C ASN A 39 13.71 -6.17 -10.65
N LYS A 40 14.92 -6.09 -11.22
CA LYS A 40 15.20 -6.41 -12.62
C LYS A 40 15.06 -7.89 -12.95
N ASP A 41 15.17 -8.77 -11.95
CA ASP A 41 15.10 -10.23 -12.12
C ASP A 41 13.68 -10.78 -11.86
N LEU A 42 12.70 -9.90 -11.71
CA LEU A 42 11.31 -10.26 -11.48
C LEU A 42 10.56 -10.44 -12.81
N ALA A 43 10.04 -11.64 -13.05
CA ALA A 43 9.11 -11.92 -14.14
C ALA A 43 7.69 -12.04 -13.59
N ILE A 44 6.78 -11.14 -14.00
CA ILE A 44 5.37 -11.14 -13.58
C ILE A 44 4.52 -11.87 -14.61
N HIS A 45 3.98 -13.03 -14.23
CA HIS A 45 3.11 -13.87 -15.09
C HIS A 45 1.65 -13.45 -15.02
N ALA A 46 1.18 -13.09 -13.83
CA ALA A 46 -0.17 -12.57 -13.62
C ALA A 46 -0.16 -11.50 -12.54
N LEU A 47 -0.90 -10.42 -12.76
CA LEU A 47 -1.13 -9.36 -11.80
C LEU A 47 -2.54 -8.84 -12.02
N LYS A 48 -3.40 -8.94 -11.00
CA LYS A 48 -4.78 -8.49 -11.10
C LYS A 48 -5.33 -8.03 -9.75
N THR A 49 -5.74 -6.77 -9.70
CA THR A 49 -6.44 -6.16 -8.56
C THR A 49 -7.89 -6.62 -8.61
N THR A 50 -8.27 -7.42 -7.62
CA THR A 50 -9.62 -8.00 -7.50
C THR A 50 -10.56 -7.06 -6.77
N ASP A 51 -10.03 -6.29 -5.82
CA ASP A 51 -10.80 -5.37 -5.01
C ASP A 51 -9.91 -4.28 -4.42
N PHE A 52 -10.52 -3.21 -3.93
CA PHE A 52 -9.84 -2.20 -3.15
C PHE A 52 -10.80 -1.52 -2.17
N VAL A 53 -10.26 -1.07 -1.06
CA VAL A 53 -10.98 -0.21 -0.09
C VAL A 53 -10.26 1.11 0.04
N MET A 54 -10.99 2.16 0.41
CA MET A 54 -10.41 3.45 0.75
C MET A 54 -10.10 3.49 2.24
N ILE A 55 -8.87 3.79 2.60
CA ILE A 55 -8.42 3.90 4.00
C ILE A 55 -7.87 5.30 4.28
N GLY A 56 -8.11 5.81 5.48
CA GLY A 56 -7.51 7.06 5.93
C GLY A 56 -6.04 6.91 6.32
N ALA A 57 -5.36 8.04 6.44
CA ALA A 57 -3.94 8.12 6.83
C ALA A 57 -3.61 7.37 8.15
N GLY A 58 -4.48 7.45 9.16
CA GLY A 58 -4.28 6.73 10.42
C GLY A 58 -4.32 5.21 10.28
N ARG A 59 -5.18 4.67 9.39
CA ARG A 59 -5.20 3.22 9.13
C ARG A 59 -3.97 2.77 8.36
N LEU A 60 -3.48 3.57 7.41
CA LEU A 60 -2.23 3.29 6.69
C LEU A 60 -1.03 3.22 7.64
N ASP A 61 -0.94 4.15 8.59
CA ASP A 61 0.11 4.13 9.61
C ASP A 61 -0.01 2.90 10.52
N THR A 62 -1.23 2.53 10.89
CA THR A 62 -1.49 1.33 11.70
C THR A 62 -1.00 0.06 10.97
N LEU A 63 -1.26 -0.05 9.67
CA LEU A 63 -0.75 -1.16 8.85
C LEU A 63 0.78 -1.18 8.80
N SER A 64 1.42 -0.01 8.77
CA SER A 64 2.88 0.11 8.82
C SER A 64 3.43 -0.36 10.18
N LYS A 65 2.78 0.03 11.29
CA LYS A 65 3.12 -0.48 12.64
C LYS A 65 3.01 -2.00 12.74
N GLU A 66 1.92 -2.58 12.24
CA GLU A 66 1.71 -4.03 12.22
C GLU A 66 2.86 -4.74 11.46
N SER A 67 3.34 -4.14 10.37
CA SER A 67 4.47 -4.66 9.61
C SER A 67 5.81 -4.51 10.35
N TYR A 68 6.06 -3.38 11.01
CA TYR A 68 7.23 -3.22 11.88
C TYR A 68 7.26 -4.29 12.98
N GLY A 69 6.13 -4.57 13.62
CA GLY A 69 6.04 -5.61 14.65
C GLY A 69 6.43 -6.99 14.12
N LYS A 70 6.00 -7.36 12.90
CA LYS A 70 6.40 -8.61 12.24
C LYS A 70 7.91 -8.65 11.96
N LYS A 71 8.48 -7.54 11.50
CA LYS A 71 9.94 -7.44 11.23
C LYS A 71 10.76 -7.52 12.51
N MET A 72 10.35 -6.81 13.56
CA MET A 72 10.96 -6.92 14.88
C MET A 72 10.94 -8.36 15.37
N ALA A 73 9.80 -9.04 15.33
CA ALA A 73 9.69 -10.45 15.73
C ALA A 73 10.63 -11.37 14.92
N TYR A 74 10.75 -11.15 13.60
CA TYR A 74 11.67 -11.89 12.74
C TYR A 74 13.13 -11.70 13.16
N PHE A 75 13.57 -10.45 13.36
CA PHE A 75 14.95 -10.17 13.77
C PHE A 75 15.22 -10.59 15.21
N SER A 76 14.27 -10.45 16.12
CA SER A 76 14.37 -10.94 17.50
C SER A 76 14.61 -12.44 17.53
N LYS A 77 13.86 -13.22 16.75
CA LYS A 77 14.06 -14.68 16.66
C LYS A 77 15.47 -15.03 16.18
N ARG A 78 16.00 -14.32 15.18
CA ARG A 78 17.35 -14.54 14.65
C ARG A 78 18.44 -14.12 15.64
N TYR A 79 18.25 -12.99 16.32
CA TYR A 79 19.17 -12.52 17.34
C TYR A 79 19.28 -13.53 18.49
N THR A 80 18.16 -14.03 19.02
CA THR A 80 18.15 -15.08 20.03
C THR A 80 18.81 -16.37 19.53
N ALA A 81 18.52 -16.78 18.29
CA ALA A 81 19.13 -17.98 17.69
C ALA A 81 20.66 -17.86 17.53
N SER A 82 21.19 -16.63 17.40
CA SER A 82 22.63 -16.36 17.36
C SER A 82 23.30 -16.35 18.74
N GLY A 83 22.56 -16.64 19.82
CA GLY A 83 23.06 -16.45 21.18
C GLY A 83 23.25 -14.97 21.54
N ASN A 84 22.45 -14.08 20.94
CA ASN A 84 22.51 -12.63 21.15
C ASN A 84 23.84 -11.98 20.70
N THR A 85 24.48 -12.51 19.65
CA THR A 85 25.76 -11.99 19.15
C THR A 85 25.64 -11.26 17.82
N ALA A 86 24.56 -11.50 17.06
CA ALA A 86 24.32 -10.87 15.77
C ALA A 86 23.89 -9.40 15.90
N LYS A 87 24.86 -8.49 16.08
CA LYS A 87 24.62 -7.04 16.23
C LYS A 87 23.72 -6.45 15.14
N ALA A 88 23.86 -6.89 13.89
CA ALA A 88 23.02 -6.42 12.79
C ALA A 88 21.52 -6.72 12.98
N ASP A 89 21.18 -7.85 13.62
CA ASP A 89 19.80 -8.19 13.94
C ASP A 89 19.30 -7.29 15.09
N LEU A 90 20.12 -7.02 16.10
CA LEU A 90 19.80 -6.06 17.18
C LEU A 90 19.59 -4.64 16.65
N ASP A 91 20.47 -4.16 15.77
CA ASP A 91 20.36 -2.83 15.16
C ASP A 91 19.08 -2.73 14.31
N SER A 92 18.69 -3.81 13.63
CA SER A 92 17.42 -3.89 12.89
C SER A 92 16.21 -3.83 13.83
N ILE A 93 16.22 -4.54 14.96
CA ILE A 93 15.16 -4.47 15.99
C ILE A 93 15.01 -3.03 16.49
N ASN A 94 16.12 -2.39 16.85
CA ASN A 94 16.12 -1.01 17.35
C ASN A 94 15.61 -0.01 16.30
N TYR A 95 15.99 -0.21 15.05
CA TYR A 95 15.50 0.60 13.93
C TYR A 95 13.97 0.53 13.80
N TYR A 96 13.40 -0.68 13.75
CA TYR A 96 11.95 -0.84 13.62
C TYR A 96 11.20 -0.39 14.89
N SER A 97 11.78 -0.56 16.08
CA SER A 97 11.21 -0.02 17.32
C SER A 97 11.12 1.51 17.30
N LYS A 98 12.14 2.19 16.77
CA LYS A 98 12.12 3.64 16.57
C LYS A 98 11.02 4.06 15.59
N LEU A 99 10.89 3.36 14.47
CA LEU A 99 9.81 3.63 13.50
C LEU A 99 8.41 3.43 14.11
N ASP A 100 8.22 2.37 14.89
CA ASP A 100 6.95 2.12 15.61
C ASP A 100 6.58 3.28 16.55
N SER A 101 7.55 3.75 17.32
CA SER A 101 7.37 4.86 18.26
C SER A 101 7.01 6.17 17.54
N LEU A 102 7.75 6.51 16.47
CA LEU A 102 7.48 7.70 15.66
C LEU A 102 6.09 7.63 15.00
N THR A 103 5.73 6.45 14.49
CA THR A 103 4.43 6.24 13.84
C THR A 103 3.28 6.32 14.85
N THR A 104 3.50 5.88 16.09
CA THR A 104 2.53 6.05 17.19
C THR A 104 2.23 7.52 17.45
N LEU A 105 3.27 8.35 17.57
CA LEU A 105 3.12 9.79 17.72
C LEU A 105 2.42 10.41 16.51
N GLN A 106 2.73 9.93 15.31
CA GLN A 106 2.10 10.41 14.08
C GLN A 106 0.60 10.10 14.04
N ILE A 107 0.20 8.88 14.40
CA ILE A 107 -1.21 8.48 14.48
C ILE A 107 -1.95 9.37 15.49
N ALA A 108 -1.38 9.58 16.68
CA ALA A 108 -1.97 10.42 17.72
C ALA A 108 -2.21 11.86 17.25
N ASN A 109 -1.36 12.38 16.35
CA ASN A 109 -1.43 13.73 15.83
C ASN A 109 -2.25 13.87 14.52
N ARG A 110 -2.72 12.76 13.91
CA ARG A 110 -3.34 12.74 12.57
C ARG A 110 -4.86 12.89 12.53
N TRP A 111 -5.49 13.32 13.63
CA TRP A 111 -6.95 13.44 13.78
C TRP A 111 -7.66 14.32 12.71
N GLN A 112 -6.93 15.14 11.94
CA GLN A 112 -7.48 15.96 10.86
C GLN A 112 -6.91 15.68 9.46
N ASP A 113 -6.08 14.64 9.26
CA ASP A 113 -5.47 14.41 7.95
C ASP A 113 -6.53 13.91 6.93
N PRO A 114 -6.89 14.70 5.90
CA PRO A 114 -7.93 14.34 4.94
C PRO A 114 -7.43 13.31 3.90
N LYS A 115 -6.16 12.88 3.98
CA LYS A 115 -5.58 11.95 3.00
C LYS A 115 -6.25 10.58 3.06
N ILE A 116 -6.71 10.16 1.89
CA ILE A 116 -7.31 8.86 1.63
C ILE A 116 -6.41 8.09 0.65
N TYR A 117 -6.20 6.82 0.95
CA TYR A 117 -5.40 5.90 0.16
C TYR A 117 -6.29 4.76 -0.33
N TYR A 118 -5.96 4.22 -1.49
CA TYR A 118 -6.50 2.95 -1.93
C TYR A 118 -5.67 1.82 -1.33
N TYR A 119 -6.35 0.88 -0.68
CA TYR A 119 -5.75 -0.36 -0.19
C TYR A 119 -6.28 -1.51 -1.05
N SER A 120 -5.44 -1.93 -2.00
CA SER A 120 -5.78 -2.92 -3.02
C SER A 120 -5.61 -4.34 -2.51
N LYS A 121 -6.42 -5.26 -3.04
CA LYS A 121 -6.26 -6.72 -2.93
C LYS A 121 -5.89 -7.27 -4.30
N THR A 122 -4.62 -7.60 -4.46
CA THR A 122 -4.02 -7.90 -5.76
C THR A 122 -3.50 -9.32 -5.79
N TYR A 123 -3.99 -10.12 -6.72
CA TYR A 123 -3.38 -11.41 -7.02
C TYR A 123 -2.09 -11.17 -7.82
N LEU A 124 -0.99 -11.76 -7.38
CA LEU A 124 0.31 -11.70 -8.03
C LEU A 124 0.86 -13.11 -8.22
N SER A 125 1.11 -13.48 -9.47
CA SER A 125 1.94 -14.62 -9.84
C SER A 125 3.22 -14.12 -10.50
N ALA A 126 4.36 -14.41 -9.89
CA ALA A 126 5.66 -13.95 -10.37
C ALA A 126 6.76 -14.99 -10.12
N THR A 127 7.87 -14.82 -10.80
CA THR A 127 9.11 -15.58 -10.60
C THR A 127 10.24 -14.61 -10.31
N MET A 128 11.01 -14.90 -9.27
CA MET A 128 12.20 -14.14 -8.88
C MET A 128 13.37 -15.10 -8.78
N GLY A 129 14.28 -15.05 -9.75
CA GLY A 129 15.32 -16.08 -9.93
C GLY A 129 14.68 -17.46 -10.13
N THR A 130 14.96 -18.41 -9.23
CA THR A 130 14.40 -19.77 -9.28
C THR A 130 13.09 -19.94 -8.50
N LYS A 131 12.67 -18.93 -7.73
CA LYS A 131 11.49 -19.03 -6.88
C LYS A 131 10.24 -18.53 -7.60
N LYS A 132 9.23 -19.40 -7.71
CA LYS A 132 7.89 -19.05 -8.17
C LYS A 132 7.03 -18.71 -6.96
N THR A 133 6.28 -17.63 -7.06
CA THR A 133 5.35 -17.18 -6.03
C THR A 133 4.00 -16.88 -6.67
N ALA A 134 2.93 -17.37 -6.05
CA ALA A 134 1.56 -17.00 -6.39
C ALA A 134 0.83 -16.70 -5.09
N ASP A 135 0.46 -15.44 -4.88
CA ASP A 135 -0.15 -15.00 -3.63
C ASP A 135 -1.09 -13.81 -3.84
N THR A 136 -1.93 -13.53 -2.85
CA THR A 136 -2.73 -12.31 -2.77
C THR A 136 -2.02 -11.29 -1.88
N VAL A 137 -1.50 -10.25 -2.50
CA VAL A 137 -0.74 -9.18 -1.85
C VAL A 137 -1.60 -7.92 -1.76
N HIS A 138 -1.40 -7.15 -0.71
CA HIS A 138 -2.05 -5.86 -0.54
C HIS A 138 -1.07 -4.72 -0.79
N TYR A 139 -1.49 -3.72 -1.56
CA TYR A 139 -0.71 -2.51 -1.82
C TYR A 139 -1.51 -1.28 -1.43
N ALA A 140 -0.87 -0.36 -0.72
CA ALA A 140 -1.40 0.99 -0.55
C ALA A 140 -0.97 1.86 -1.72
N LEU A 141 -1.91 2.60 -2.27
CA LEU A 141 -1.69 3.58 -3.32
C LEU A 141 -2.35 4.91 -2.92
N ASP A 142 -1.74 6.04 -3.25
CA ASP A 142 -2.44 7.32 -3.13
C ASP A 142 -3.52 7.47 -4.22
N ARG A 143 -4.26 8.59 -4.19
CA ARG A 143 -5.31 8.86 -5.19
C ARG A 143 -4.78 9.05 -6.62
N THR A 144 -3.48 9.24 -6.78
CA THR A 144 -2.79 9.29 -8.08
C THR A 144 -2.28 7.93 -8.52
N PHE A 145 -2.63 6.86 -7.79
CA PHE A 145 -2.19 5.49 -7.99
C PHE A 145 -0.70 5.28 -7.73
N LYS A 146 -0.01 6.19 -7.05
CA LYS A 146 1.39 5.97 -6.69
C LYS A 146 1.47 5.04 -5.48
N LEU A 147 2.30 4.01 -5.55
CA LEU A 147 2.48 3.08 -4.42
C LEU A 147 3.09 3.79 -3.22
N ILE A 148 2.50 3.53 -2.06
CA ILE A 148 3.01 3.94 -0.75
C ILE A 148 3.56 2.68 -0.08
N PRO A 149 4.88 2.58 0.14
CA PRO A 149 5.46 1.41 0.79
C PRO A 149 4.90 1.26 2.19
N ILE A 150 4.18 0.17 2.45
CA ILE A 150 3.90 -0.27 3.81
C ILE A 150 5.16 -1.02 4.25
N GLN A 151 5.98 -0.32 5.03
CA GLN A 151 7.26 -0.84 5.49
C GLN A 151 7.08 -1.83 6.62
#